data_AF-A0A554MD78-F1
#
_entry.id   AF-A0A554MD78-F1
#
_cell.length_a   1.000
_cell.length_b   1.000
_cell.length_c   1.000
_cell.angle_alpha   90.00
_cell.angle_beta   90.00
_cell.angle_gamma   90.00
#
_symmetry.space_group_name_H-M   'P 1'
#
loop_
_entity.id
_entity.type
_entity.pdbx_description
1 polymer ?
#
loop_
_entity_poly.entity_id
_entity_poly.type
_entity_poly.pdbx_seq_one_letter_code
_entity_poly.pdbx_strand_id
1 'polypeptide(L)'
;MADKNILQKNSKILRKKTEKIPLDKIGSKKIKGIIEKMKKAVNSRDDGVAIAAPQIGEAIKMFLISKKAFEIIYGKENIENTEKIFEDKIFINPELTKISKEKANVEEGCLSVKEVYGLVERSKKATIKAHDENGKLFTMGGSGLMAQIFQHEMDHLDGVLFIDKTKNTWKTNPKEKMEHFTNEEKNLKIAFFGTSNFSVLVLEELKKEKITPSLIITVPDKPKGRKLVITPSETKIWAEKNKIEFIQPEKLDSVVEKKLIDEGFNLFVVASYGKIIPKSILAIPKFETLNVHPSLLPKLRGASPIKSAILEDEKNIGVTIMLVDEEMDHGPIISQKKVTPIGWPTKSLELEKILAEEGGKLLAKTIPSWIYDEIKLKEQNHELATYSKKIKKEDALINFDDDPYLNYRKIQAFDDNPRAYFFVKKTDPKTQANKDIRIIITDAKFEDGKLKILKVIPEGKKEMSYEEFQKNLR
;
A
#
# COMPACT_ATOMS: atom_id res chain seq x y z
N MET A 1 21.64 -31.42 -15.07
CA MET A 1 20.96 -32.36 -16.00
C MET A 1 19.51 -31.94 -16.36
N ALA A 2 19.07 -30.70 -16.05
CA ALA A 2 17.66 -30.28 -16.15
C ALA A 2 17.18 -29.84 -17.56
N ASP A 3 18.08 -29.69 -18.54
CA ASP A 3 17.81 -28.91 -19.77
C ASP A 3 17.32 -29.70 -20.99
N LYS A 4 17.12 -31.02 -20.88
CA LYS A 4 16.82 -31.87 -22.06
C LYS A 4 15.37 -31.80 -22.57
N ASN A 5 14.45 -31.20 -21.81
CA ASN A 5 13.01 -31.28 -22.10
C ASN A 5 12.39 -30.04 -22.75
N ILE A 6 13.16 -28.94 -22.92
CA ILE A 6 12.69 -27.72 -23.58
C ILE A 6 13.52 -27.45 -24.83
N LEU A 7 12.86 -27.51 -25.98
CA LEU A 7 13.47 -27.24 -27.28
C LEU A 7 13.93 -25.79 -27.37
N GLN A 8 15.09 -25.60 -27.97
CA GLN A 8 15.73 -24.30 -28.14
C GLN A 8 15.48 -23.73 -29.53
N LYS A 9 15.69 -22.42 -29.70
CA LYS A 9 15.32 -21.58 -30.87
C LYS A 9 15.67 -22.14 -32.26
N ASN A 10 16.64 -23.04 -32.35
CA ASN A 10 17.05 -23.70 -33.59
C ASN A 10 16.10 -24.84 -34.00
N SER A 11 15.20 -25.26 -33.12
CA SER A 11 14.23 -26.32 -33.39
C SER A 11 13.14 -25.83 -34.34
N LYS A 12 13.01 -26.51 -35.49
CA LYS A 12 12.05 -26.14 -36.55
C LYS A 12 10.60 -26.12 -36.06
N ILE A 13 10.25 -26.90 -35.04
CA ILE A 13 8.87 -26.97 -34.53
C ILE A 13 8.44 -25.66 -33.84
N LEU A 14 9.38 -24.90 -33.27
CA LEU A 14 9.10 -23.60 -32.66
C LEU A 14 8.69 -22.53 -33.68
N ARG A 15 8.93 -22.80 -34.96
CA ARG A 15 8.60 -21.92 -36.09
C ARG A 15 7.34 -22.38 -36.84
N LYS A 16 6.68 -23.44 -36.37
CA LYS A 16 5.46 -23.95 -36.99
C LYS A 16 4.24 -23.38 -36.29
N LYS A 17 3.29 -22.90 -37.08
CA LYS A 17 1.94 -22.62 -36.59
C LYS A 17 1.28 -23.92 -36.13
N THR A 18 0.65 -23.88 -34.97
CA THR A 18 0.06 -25.05 -34.33
C THR A 18 -1.34 -25.38 -34.83
N GLU A 19 -1.72 -26.65 -34.70
CA GLU A 19 -3.05 -27.13 -35.07
C GLU A 19 -4.00 -27.17 -33.88
N LYS A 20 -5.29 -26.91 -34.11
CA LYS A 20 -6.31 -27.04 -33.07
C LYS A 20 -6.45 -28.49 -32.62
N ILE A 21 -6.60 -28.69 -31.32
CA ILE A 21 -6.94 -29.98 -30.72
C ILE A 21 -8.45 -30.21 -30.94
N PRO A 22 -8.88 -31.30 -31.59
CA PRO A 22 -10.31 -31.61 -31.69
C PRO A 22 -10.94 -31.75 -30.31
N LEU A 23 -12.14 -31.18 -30.11
CA LEU A 23 -12.74 -31.08 -28.78
C LEU A 23 -13.02 -32.46 -28.15
N ASP A 24 -13.35 -33.46 -28.97
CA ASP A 24 -13.55 -34.86 -28.57
C ASP A 24 -12.26 -35.55 -28.11
N LYS A 25 -11.09 -34.96 -28.39
CA LYS A 25 -9.78 -35.47 -27.95
C LYS A 25 -9.29 -34.83 -26.66
N ILE A 26 -9.96 -33.77 -26.16
CA ILE A 26 -9.63 -33.18 -24.86
C ILE A 26 -9.89 -34.24 -23.77
N GLY A 27 -8.96 -34.37 -22.82
CA GLY A 27 -9.01 -35.42 -21.79
C GLY A 27 -8.51 -36.80 -22.22
N SER A 28 -8.19 -37.02 -23.50
CA SER A 28 -7.59 -38.29 -23.96
C SER A 28 -6.23 -38.55 -23.29
N LYS A 29 -5.83 -39.83 -23.20
CA LYS A 29 -4.52 -40.24 -22.63
C LYS A 29 -3.35 -39.49 -23.29
N LYS A 30 -3.44 -39.24 -24.60
CA LYS A 30 -2.43 -38.47 -25.35
C LYS A 30 -2.34 -37.03 -24.84
N ILE A 31 -3.45 -36.30 -24.77
CA ILE A 31 -3.45 -34.89 -24.32
C ILE A 31 -3.02 -34.77 -22.85
N LYS A 32 -3.51 -35.65 -21.98
CA LYS A 32 -3.06 -35.71 -20.57
C LYS A 32 -1.56 -35.94 -20.46
N GLY A 33 -1.01 -36.86 -21.26
CA GLY A 33 0.43 -37.12 -21.32
C GLY A 33 1.25 -35.89 -21.76
N ILE A 34 0.72 -35.08 -22.68
CA ILE A 34 1.38 -33.83 -23.11
C ILE A 34 1.34 -32.78 -22.00
N ILE A 35 0.20 -32.59 -21.33
CA ILE A 35 0.06 -31.67 -20.20
C ILE A 35 1.08 -32.00 -19.10
N GLU A 36 1.24 -33.27 -18.75
CA GLU A 36 2.23 -33.69 -17.74
C GLU A 36 3.67 -33.44 -18.18
N LYS A 37 3.99 -33.58 -19.47
CA LYS A 37 5.31 -33.18 -20.00
C LYS A 37 5.53 -31.66 -19.87
N MET A 38 4.50 -30.85 -20.16
CA MET A 38 4.57 -29.39 -20.03
C MET A 38 4.78 -28.97 -18.57
N LYS A 39 4.02 -29.56 -17.63
CA LYS A 39 4.21 -29.33 -16.19
C LYS A 39 5.63 -29.67 -15.74
N LYS A 40 6.17 -30.81 -16.16
CA LYS A 40 7.56 -31.19 -15.83
C LYS A 40 8.57 -30.21 -16.42
N ALA A 41 8.37 -29.77 -17.66
CA ALA A 41 9.27 -28.84 -18.34
C ALA A 41 9.28 -27.46 -17.67
N VAL A 42 8.11 -26.86 -17.42
CA VAL A 42 8.03 -25.54 -16.76
C VAL A 42 8.58 -25.59 -15.34
N ASN A 43 8.31 -26.65 -14.58
CA ASN A 43 8.78 -26.79 -13.20
C ASN A 43 10.26 -27.16 -13.07
N SER A 44 10.91 -27.64 -14.14
CA SER A 44 12.37 -27.86 -14.14
C SER A 44 13.20 -26.57 -14.15
N ARG A 45 12.52 -25.43 -14.23
CA ARG A 45 13.09 -24.08 -14.27
C ARG A 45 12.57 -23.28 -13.09
N ASP A 46 13.47 -22.62 -12.38
CA ASP A 46 13.09 -21.78 -11.24
C ASP A 46 12.23 -20.59 -11.70
N ASP A 47 12.58 -20.03 -12.87
CA ASP A 47 11.93 -18.90 -13.57
C ASP A 47 10.79 -19.30 -14.52
N GLY A 48 10.38 -20.57 -14.53
CA GLY A 48 9.32 -21.08 -15.41
C GLY A 48 7.93 -20.57 -15.04
N VAL A 49 7.44 -19.52 -15.71
CA VAL A 49 6.10 -18.94 -15.50
C VAL A 49 5.03 -19.53 -16.42
N ALA A 50 5.38 -19.83 -17.67
CA ALA A 50 4.49 -20.40 -18.67
C ALA A 50 5.28 -21.22 -19.70
N ILE A 51 4.58 -22.08 -20.43
CA ILE A 51 5.15 -22.86 -21.54
C ILE A 51 4.07 -23.23 -22.57
N ALA A 52 4.40 -23.14 -23.85
CA ALA A 52 3.60 -23.61 -24.97
C ALA A 52 4.01 -25.02 -25.45
N ALA A 53 3.04 -25.79 -25.97
CA ALA A 53 3.27 -27.15 -26.44
C ALA A 53 4.40 -27.29 -27.49
N PRO A 54 4.63 -26.35 -28.43
CA PRO A 54 5.77 -26.41 -29.34
C PRO A 54 7.12 -26.46 -28.63
N GLN A 55 7.24 -25.86 -27.44
CA GLN A 55 8.49 -25.82 -26.68
C GLN A 55 8.89 -27.18 -26.13
N ILE A 56 7.96 -28.12 -26.04
CA ILE A 56 8.24 -29.53 -25.71
C ILE A 56 8.13 -30.47 -26.92
N GLY A 57 7.99 -29.93 -28.12
CA GLY A 57 7.97 -30.70 -29.36
C GLY A 57 6.60 -31.12 -29.88
N GLU A 58 5.53 -30.50 -29.40
CA GLU A 58 4.15 -30.85 -29.80
C GLU A 58 3.52 -29.67 -30.57
N ALA A 59 3.19 -29.85 -31.85
CA ALA A 59 2.66 -28.80 -32.72
C ALA A 59 1.15 -28.57 -32.58
N ILE A 60 0.66 -28.51 -31.34
CA ILE A 60 -0.76 -28.37 -31.01
C ILE A 60 -1.05 -27.06 -30.29
N LYS A 61 -2.26 -26.52 -30.47
CA LYS A 61 -2.66 -25.19 -29.98
C LYS A 61 -2.97 -25.25 -28.48
N MET A 62 -1.92 -25.28 -27.65
CA MET A 62 -2.04 -25.39 -26.20
C MET A 62 -0.87 -24.73 -25.48
N PHE A 63 -1.16 -23.96 -24.43
CA PHE A 63 -0.15 -23.50 -23.49
C PHE A 63 -0.60 -23.72 -22.05
N LEU A 64 0.36 -23.66 -21.13
CA LEU A 64 0.19 -23.82 -19.69
C LEU A 64 0.76 -22.59 -18.98
N ILE A 65 0.01 -22.06 -18.02
CA ILE A 65 0.52 -21.07 -17.05
C ILE A 65 0.73 -21.79 -15.73
N SER A 66 1.94 -21.72 -15.18
CA SER A 66 2.26 -22.37 -13.92
C SER A 66 1.62 -21.64 -12.75
N LYS A 67 1.31 -22.36 -11.66
CA LYS A 67 0.96 -21.76 -10.37
C LYS A 67 1.94 -20.66 -9.93
N LYS A 68 3.25 -20.80 -10.26
CA LYS A 68 4.28 -19.80 -9.97
C LYS A 68 3.93 -18.43 -10.55
N ALA A 69 3.37 -18.37 -11.76
CA ALA A 69 2.95 -17.11 -12.37
C ALA A 69 1.81 -16.46 -11.58
N PHE A 70 0.85 -17.25 -11.10
CA PHE A 70 -0.22 -16.74 -10.25
C PHE A 70 0.30 -16.31 -8.87
N GLU A 71 1.27 -17.03 -8.29
CA GLU A 71 1.97 -16.64 -7.06
C GLU A 71 2.72 -15.31 -7.21
N ILE A 72 3.37 -15.08 -8.35
CA ILE A 72 4.04 -13.81 -8.67
C ILE A 72 3.01 -12.70 -8.83
N ILE A 73 1.95 -12.94 -9.61
CA ILE A 73 0.94 -11.93 -9.96
C ILE A 73 0.05 -11.54 -8.77
N TYR A 74 -0.19 -12.47 -7.83
CA TYR A 74 -1.10 -12.23 -6.71
C TYR A 74 -0.40 -12.13 -5.34
N GLY A 75 0.87 -12.54 -5.22
CA GLY A 75 1.64 -12.54 -3.96
C GLY A 75 1.26 -13.68 -3.02
N LYS A 76 2.27 -14.34 -2.41
CA LYS A 76 2.11 -15.56 -1.59
C LYS A 76 1.13 -15.42 -0.41
N GLU A 77 1.02 -14.26 0.24
CA GLU A 77 0.13 -14.06 1.39
C GLU A 77 -1.36 -13.85 1.03
N ASN A 78 -1.66 -13.44 -0.21
CA ASN A 78 -3.06 -13.43 -0.69
C ASN A 78 -3.58 -14.85 -0.94
N ILE A 79 -2.68 -15.83 -1.07
CA ILE A 79 -2.99 -17.25 -1.32
C ILE A 79 -3.28 -17.99 -0.01
N GLU A 80 -2.74 -17.54 1.12
CA GLU A 80 -3.05 -18.14 2.43
C GLU A 80 -4.34 -17.55 3.04
N ASN A 81 -4.68 -16.30 2.74
CA ASN A 81 -5.93 -15.64 3.18
C ASN A 81 -7.15 -15.91 2.29
N THR A 82 -6.95 -16.52 1.13
CA THR A 82 -8.03 -17.05 0.31
C THR A 82 -7.84 -18.56 0.31
N GLU A 83 -8.83 -19.39 0.60
CA GLU A 83 -8.70 -20.86 0.44
C GLU A 83 -8.49 -21.28 -1.04
N LYS A 84 -8.05 -20.37 -1.92
CA LYS A 84 -7.75 -20.60 -3.33
C LYS A 84 -6.35 -21.18 -3.48
N ILE A 85 -6.31 -22.50 -3.61
CA ILE A 85 -5.17 -23.21 -4.18
C ILE A 85 -5.04 -22.77 -5.66
N PHE A 86 -3.97 -22.05 -5.99
CA PHE A 86 -3.65 -21.76 -7.39
C PHE A 86 -2.98 -22.98 -8.01
N GLU A 87 -3.68 -23.60 -8.95
CA GLU A 87 -3.18 -24.72 -9.74
C GLU A 87 -2.65 -24.25 -11.10
N ASP A 88 -1.80 -25.07 -11.72
CA ASP A 88 -1.38 -24.85 -13.10
C ASP A 88 -2.62 -24.78 -14.00
N LYS A 89 -2.70 -23.75 -14.84
CA LYS A 89 -3.87 -23.52 -15.69
C LYS A 89 -3.56 -23.87 -17.13
N ILE A 90 -4.39 -24.72 -17.72
CA ILE A 90 -4.25 -25.20 -19.10
C ILE A 90 -5.15 -24.40 -20.04
N PHE A 91 -4.61 -24.02 -21.19
CA PHE A 91 -5.32 -23.28 -22.22
C PHE A 91 -5.26 -24.08 -23.52
N ILE A 92 -6.34 -24.82 -23.80
CA ILE A 92 -6.51 -25.60 -25.02
C ILE A 92 -7.27 -24.77 -26.05
N ASN A 93 -6.76 -24.73 -27.28
CA ASN A 93 -7.28 -23.94 -28.39
C ASN A 93 -7.51 -22.45 -28.04
N PRO A 94 -6.55 -21.76 -27.40
CA PRO A 94 -6.74 -20.38 -26.98
C PRO A 94 -6.96 -19.42 -28.16
N GLU A 95 -7.70 -18.35 -27.87
CA GLU A 95 -7.98 -17.23 -28.77
C GLU A 95 -8.00 -15.92 -27.98
N LEU A 96 -7.23 -14.93 -28.45
CA LEU A 96 -7.31 -13.56 -27.93
C LEU A 96 -8.58 -12.90 -28.46
N THR A 97 -9.53 -12.62 -27.56
CA THR A 97 -10.83 -12.04 -27.91
C THR A 97 -10.87 -10.52 -27.78
N LYS A 98 -10.05 -9.95 -26.89
CA LYS A 98 -9.89 -8.51 -26.70
C LYS A 98 -8.45 -8.17 -26.35
N ILE A 99 -7.92 -7.11 -26.95
CA ILE A 99 -6.62 -6.52 -26.61
C ILE A 99 -6.78 -5.00 -26.50
N SER A 100 -6.05 -4.37 -25.58
CA SER A 100 -6.08 -2.91 -25.44
C SER A 100 -5.35 -2.22 -26.58
N LYS A 101 -5.81 -1.01 -26.95
CA LYS A 101 -5.05 -0.12 -27.85
C LYS A 101 -3.78 0.41 -27.20
N GLU A 102 -3.82 0.63 -25.89
CA GLU A 102 -2.68 1.04 -25.10
C GLU A 102 -1.67 -0.11 -25.00
N LYS A 103 -0.41 0.22 -25.26
CA LYS A 103 0.73 -0.71 -25.28
C LYS A 103 1.85 -0.22 -24.38
N ALA A 104 2.74 -1.14 -24.02
CA ALA A 104 3.97 -0.86 -23.30
C ALA A 104 5.11 -1.69 -23.91
N ASN A 105 6.34 -1.17 -23.85
CA ASN A 105 7.53 -1.98 -24.05
C ASN A 105 7.76 -2.80 -22.79
N VAL A 106 7.65 -4.11 -22.91
CA VAL A 106 7.89 -5.04 -21.81
C VAL A 106 9.13 -5.87 -22.10
N GLU A 107 9.88 -6.18 -21.05
CA GLU A 107 11.01 -7.09 -21.15
C GLU A 107 10.50 -8.54 -21.23
N GLU A 108 10.90 -9.25 -22.28
CA GLU A 108 10.58 -10.67 -22.47
C GLU A 108 11.84 -11.53 -22.45
N GLY A 109 11.68 -12.73 -21.88
CA GLY A 109 12.59 -13.85 -22.07
C GLY A 109 11.79 -15.11 -22.38
N CYS A 110 12.46 -16.16 -22.84
CA CYS A 110 11.79 -17.40 -23.24
C CYS A 110 12.63 -18.62 -22.86
N LEU A 111 11.98 -19.66 -22.33
CA LEU A 111 12.63 -20.93 -22.00
C LEU A 111 13.28 -21.62 -23.23
N SER A 112 12.83 -21.28 -24.44
CA SER A 112 13.38 -21.74 -25.72
C SER A 112 14.44 -20.82 -26.32
N VAL A 113 14.71 -19.67 -25.73
CA VAL A 113 15.76 -18.72 -26.16
C VAL A 113 16.63 -18.39 -24.95
N LYS A 114 17.43 -19.36 -24.52
CA LYS A 114 18.28 -19.24 -23.32
C LYS A 114 19.11 -17.97 -23.32
N GLU A 115 19.17 -17.34 -22.15
CA GLU A 115 20.06 -16.23 -21.80
C GLU A 115 19.91 -14.99 -22.70
N VAL A 116 18.83 -14.91 -23.48
CA VAL A 116 18.53 -13.76 -24.34
C VAL A 116 17.22 -13.15 -23.89
N TYR A 117 17.22 -11.83 -23.81
CA TYR A 117 16.06 -11.02 -23.45
C TYR A 117 15.94 -9.87 -24.44
N GLY A 118 14.76 -9.26 -24.51
CA GLY A 118 14.51 -8.14 -25.40
C GLY A 118 13.24 -7.39 -25.04
N LEU A 119 13.17 -6.13 -25.49
CA LEU A 119 11.97 -5.31 -25.33
C LEU A 119 10.98 -5.61 -26.45
N VAL A 120 9.78 -6.05 -26.09
CA VAL A 120 8.68 -6.31 -27.03
C VAL A 120 7.51 -5.40 -26.68
N GLU A 121 6.92 -4.78 -27.70
CA GLU A 121 5.72 -3.97 -27.52
C GLU A 121 4.49 -4.88 -27.35
N ARG A 122 3.81 -4.79 -26.21
CA ARG A 122 2.62 -5.59 -25.88
C ARG A 122 1.45 -4.71 -25.49
N SER A 123 0.24 -5.17 -25.77
CA SER A 123 -0.99 -4.54 -25.26
C SER A 123 -1.04 -4.69 -23.74
N LYS A 124 -1.32 -3.61 -23.00
CA LYS A 124 -1.36 -3.64 -21.52
C LYS A 124 -2.45 -4.56 -20.94
N LYS A 125 -3.51 -4.85 -21.71
CA LYS A 125 -4.61 -5.75 -21.33
C LYS A 125 -4.91 -6.73 -22.46
N ALA A 126 -5.20 -7.97 -22.10
CA ALA A 126 -5.60 -9.01 -23.03
C ALA A 126 -6.67 -9.91 -22.39
N THR A 127 -7.62 -10.37 -23.19
CA THR A 127 -8.63 -11.36 -22.79
C THR A 127 -8.51 -12.57 -23.68
N ILE A 128 -8.37 -13.74 -23.06
CA ILE A 128 -8.22 -15.01 -23.74
C ILE A 128 -9.43 -15.91 -23.49
N LYS A 129 -9.88 -16.59 -24.54
CA LYS A 129 -10.92 -17.63 -24.50
C LYS A 129 -10.25 -18.96 -24.83
N ALA A 130 -10.46 -19.98 -24.02
CA ALA A 130 -9.83 -21.29 -24.19
C ALA A 130 -10.68 -22.39 -23.54
N HIS A 131 -10.37 -23.66 -23.84
CA HIS A 131 -10.88 -24.81 -23.10
C HIS A 131 -9.86 -25.24 -22.03
N ASP A 132 -10.33 -25.73 -20.90
CA ASP A 132 -9.46 -26.35 -19.89
C ASP A 132 -9.15 -27.83 -20.23
N GLU A 133 -8.38 -28.51 -19.38
CA GLU A 133 -8.01 -29.92 -19.54
C GLU A 133 -9.19 -30.90 -19.51
N ASN A 134 -10.35 -30.45 -19.04
CA ASN A 134 -11.60 -31.20 -19.00
C ASN A 134 -12.53 -30.83 -20.18
N GLY A 135 -12.09 -29.93 -21.06
CA GLY A 135 -12.87 -29.49 -22.24
C GLY A 135 -13.91 -28.43 -21.92
N LYS A 136 -13.90 -27.83 -20.73
CA LYS A 136 -14.81 -26.74 -20.39
C LYS A 136 -14.29 -25.43 -20.94
N LEU A 137 -15.16 -24.73 -21.68
CA LEU A 137 -14.87 -23.41 -22.23
C LEU A 137 -14.83 -22.36 -21.11
N PHE A 138 -13.80 -21.54 -21.10
CA PHE A 138 -13.66 -20.40 -20.18
C PHE A 138 -13.12 -19.16 -20.89
N THR A 139 -13.26 -18.01 -20.24
CA THR A 139 -12.70 -16.73 -20.67
C THR A 139 -11.98 -16.09 -19.48
N MET A 140 -10.81 -15.52 -19.73
CA MET A 140 -10.01 -14.88 -18.70
C MET A 140 -9.38 -13.60 -19.23
N GLY A 141 -9.61 -12.50 -18.52
CA GLY A 141 -8.91 -11.24 -18.72
C GLY A 141 -7.65 -11.17 -17.87
N GLY A 142 -6.64 -10.45 -18.36
CA GLY A 142 -5.42 -10.15 -17.63
C GLY A 142 -4.88 -8.78 -18.03
N SER A 143 -4.08 -8.20 -17.13
CA SER A 143 -3.27 -6.99 -17.35
C SER A 143 -1.82 -7.27 -16.94
N GLY A 144 -0.90 -6.37 -17.28
CA GLY A 144 0.51 -6.49 -16.90
C GLY A 144 1.13 -7.82 -17.35
N LEU A 145 1.80 -8.51 -16.43
CA LEU A 145 2.45 -9.81 -16.70
C LEU A 145 1.47 -10.86 -17.25
N MET A 146 0.21 -10.89 -16.80
CA MET A 146 -0.77 -11.85 -17.34
C MET A 146 -1.09 -11.56 -18.81
N ALA A 147 -1.27 -10.29 -19.17
CA ALA A 147 -1.52 -9.90 -20.56
C ALA A 147 -0.30 -10.16 -21.45
N GLN A 148 0.90 -9.96 -20.91
CA GLN A 148 2.17 -10.31 -21.54
C GLN A 148 2.24 -11.82 -21.80
N ILE A 149 2.01 -12.66 -20.79
CA ILE A 149 2.02 -14.13 -20.93
C ILE A 149 1.03 -14.57 -22.02
N PHE A 150 -0.21 -14.09 -22.02
CA PHE A 150 -1.17 -14.47 -23.07
C PHE A 150 -0.65 -14.13 -24.47
N GLN A 151 -0.11 -12.94 -24.67
CA GLN A 151 0.40 -12.51 -25.97
C GLN A 151 1.67 -13.26 -26.37
N HIS A 152 2.54 -13.57 -25.40
CA HIS A 152 3.78 -14.32 -25.61
C HIS A 152 3.52 -15.79 -25.96
N GLU A 153 2.67 -16.47 -25.20
CA GLU A 153 2.35 -17.87 -25.46
C GLU A 153 1.55 -18.01 -26.77
N MET A 154 0.69 -17.05 -27.10
CA MET A 154 0.01 -17.04 -28.40
C MET A 154 0.99 -16.92 -29.58
N ASP A 155 2.06 -16.13 -29.44
CA ASP A 155 3.10 -16.05 -30.46
C ASP A 155 3.77 -17.41 -30.70
N HIS A 156 4.09 -18.14 -29.62
CA HIS A 156 4.63 -19.49 -29.73
C HIS A 156 3.70 -20.43 -30.50
N LEU A 157 2.38 -20.31 -30.28
CA LEU A 157 1.38 -21.11 -30.98
C LEU A 157 1.25 -20.73 -32.47
N ASP A 158 1.67 -19.53 -32.85
CA ASP A 158 1.73 -19.05 -34.23
C ASP A 158 3.13 -19.20 -34.87
N GLY A 159 4.08 -19.82 -34.16
CA GLY A 159 5.44 -20.05 -34.66
C GLY A 159 6.36 -18.83 -34.57
N VAL A 160 5.99 -17.83 -33.78
CA VAL A 160 6.72 -16.59 -33.57
C VAL A 160 7.46 -16.66 -32.23
N LEU A 161 8.72 -16.25 -32.22
CA LEU A 161 9.52 -16.07 -31.01
C LEU A 161 9.62 -14.58 -30.69
N PHE A 162 9.77 -14.23 -29.42
CA PHE A 162 9.87 -12.82 -29.01
C PHE A 162 11.05 -12.09 -29.71
N ILE A 163 12.13 -12.80 -30.02
CA ILE A 163 13.29 -12.29 -30.77
C ILE A 163 12.96 -11.83 -32.20
N ASP A 164 11.82 -12.24 -32.76
CA ASP A 164 11.36 -11.75 -34.06
C ASP A 164 10.62 -10.41 -33.95
N LYS A 165 10.18 -10.05 -32.73
CA LYS A 165 9.40 -8.84 -32.43
C LYS A 165 10.21 -7.71 -31.80
N THR A 166 11.50 -7.95 -31.53
CA THR A 166 12.39 -6.97 -30.92
C THR A 166 13.63 -6.76 -31.78
N LYS A 167 14.11 -5.52 -31.83
CA LYS A 167 15.39 -5.16 -32.47
C LYS A 167 16.54 -5.07 -31.46
N ASN A 168 16.21 -5.01 -30.16
CA ASN A 168 17.15 -4.77 -29.08
C ASN A 168 17.13 -6.00 -28.16
N THR A 169 18.04 -6.94 -28.42
CA THR A 169 18.25 -8.08 -27.53
C THR A 169 19.54 -7.93 -26.75
N TRP A 170 19.52 -8.28 -25.47
CA TRP A 170 20.72 -8.41 -24.65
C TRP A 170 20.82 -9.81 -24.07
N LYS A 171 22.04 -10.19 -23.69
CA LYS A 171 22.27 -11.42 -22.95
C LYS A 171 22.29 -11.13 -21.46
N THR A 172 21.65 -11.96 -20.65
CA THR A 172 21.82 -11.94 -19.21
C THR A 172 21.69 -13.35 -18.64
N ASN A 173 22.41 -13.61 -17.55
CA ASN A 173 22.34 -14.86 -16.81
C ASN A 173 20.96 -14.95 -16.09
N PRO A 174 20.27 -16.10 -16.07
CA PRO A 174 19.03 -16.26 -15.29
C PRO A 174 19.16 -15.88 -13.80
N LYS A 175 20.36 -16.06 -13.21
CA LYS A 175 20.68 -15.55 -11.86
C LYS A 175 20.70 -14.02 -11.81
N GLU A 176 21.22 -13.36 -12.86
CA GLU A 176 21.23 -11.91 -12.98
C GLU A 176 19.83 -11.32 -13.18
N LYS A 177 18.84 -12.09 -13.64
CA LYS A 177 17.45 -11.62 -13.80
C LYS A 177 16.66 -11.65 -12.50
N MET A 178 16.81 -12.72 -11.73
CA MET A 178 16.38 -12.72 -10.33
C MET A 178 17.13 -11.61 -9.59
N GLU A 179 18.41 -11.36 -9.93
CA GLU A 179 19.13 -10.19 -9.45
C GLU A 179 18.57 -8.88 -10.00
N HIS A 180 18.06 -8.77 -11.23
CA HIS A 180 17.53 -7.53 -11.84
C HIS A 180 16.16 -7.13 -11.28
N PHE A 181 15.27 -8.10 -11.09
CA PHE A 181 14.03 -7.93 -10.31
C PHE A 181 14.37 -7.56 -8.85
N THR A 182 15.37 -8.22 -8.25
CA THR A 182 15.91 -7.76 -6.97
C THR A 182 16.76 -6.50 -7.09
N ASN A 183 17.09 -5.96 -8.28
CA ASN A 183 17.96 -4.80 -8.44
C ASN A 183 17.13 -3.53 -8.44
N GLU A 184 15.89 -3.56 -8.94
CA GLU A 184 14.95 -2.47 -8.68
C GLU A 184 14.57 -2.43 -7.19
N GLU A 185 14.47 -3.58 -6.52
CA GLU A 185 14.32 -3.67 -5.05
C GLU A 185 15.62 -3.33 -4.26
N LYS A 186 16.81 -3.69 -4.76
CA LYS A 186 18.12 -3.36 -4.16
C LYS A 186 18.52 -1.91 -4.42
N ASN A 187 18.02 -1.29 -5.48
CA ASN A 187 18.15 0.13 -5.77
C ASN A 187 16.96 0.94 -5.24
N LEU A 188 15.99 0.32 -4.57
CA LEU A 188 14.89 1.03 -3.94
C LEU A 188 15.47 1.88 -2.80
N LYS A 189 15.50 3.20 -3.01
CA LYS A 189 16.05 4.15 -2.06
C LYS A 189 14.95 5.09 -1.62
N ILE A 190 14.37 4.75 -0.45
CA ILE A 190 13.18 5.40 0.08
C ILE A 190 13.58 6.58 0.95
N ALA A 191 13.00 7.75 0.66
CA ALA A 191 12.98 8.88 1.58
C ALA A 191 11.60 8.95 2.26
N PHE A 192 11.60 9.01 3.59
CA PHE A 192 10.37 9.01 4.38
C PHE A 192 10.16 10.37 5.05
N PHE A 193 9.07 11.02 4.71
CA PHE A 193 8.62 12.31 5.24
C PHE A 193 7.63 12.07 6.37
N GLY A 194 8.04 12.30 7.61
CA GLY A 194 7.19 12.09 8.78
C GLY A 194 7.69 12.78 10.04
N THR A 195 6.83 12.89 11.05
CA THR A 195 7.15 13.64 12.27
C THR A 195 6.56 13.05 13.53
N SER A 196 5.33 12.57 13.48
CA SER A 196 4.56 12.19 14.67
C SER A 196 4.75 10.73 15.06
N ASN A 197 4.08 10.32 16.13
CA ASN A 197 4.01 8.91 16.53
C ASN A 197 3.31 8.03 15.48
N PHE A 198 2.30 8.54 14.77
CA PHE A 198 1.72 7.87 13.60
C PHE A 198 2.79 7.46 12.58
N SER A 199 3.71 8.36 12.25
CA SER A 199 4.84 8.09 11.36
C SER A 199 5.74 6.95 11.88
N VAL A 200 6.03 6.94 13.19
CA VAL A 200 6.85 5.92 13.83
C VAL A 200 6.21 4.54 13.74
N LEU A 201 4.90 4.44 13.98
CA LEU A 201 4.17 3.18 13.90
C LEU A 201 4.16 2.63 12.46
N VAL A 202 4.00 3.50 11.45
CA VAL A 202 4.15 3.12 10.04
C VAL A 202 5.57 2.60 9.75
N LEU A 203 6.61 3.29 10.25
CA LEU A 203 8.01 2.89 10.07
C LEU A 203 8.33 1.54 10.74
N GLU A 204 7.75 1.24 11.90
CA GLU A 204 7.92 -0.06 12.56
C GLU A 204 7.34 -1.21 11.71
N GLU A 205 6.18 -1.02 11.09
CA GLU A 205 5.62 -2.04 10.19
C GLU A 205 6.46 -2.22 8.93
N LEU A 206 6.90 -1.12 8.30
CA LEU A 206 7.81 -1.17 7.15
C LEU A 206 9.12 -1.91 7.50
N LYS A 207 9.65 -1.67 8.70
CA LYS A 207 10.87 -2.31 9.18
C LYS A 207 10.70 -3.82 9.38
N LYS A 208 9.54 -4.29 9.88
CA LYS A 208 9.24 -5.74 10.00
C LYS A 208 9.31 -6.43 8.65
N GLU A 209 8.79 -5.78 7.62
CA GLU A 209 8.80 -6.26 6.24
C GLU A 209 10.12 -6.00 5.50
N LYS A 210 11.15 -5.49 6.19
CA LYS A 210 12.47 -5.15 5.64
C LYS A 210 12.45 -4.08 4.54
N ILE A 211 11.40 -3.25 4.49
CA ILE A 211 11.26 -2.10 3.58
C ILE A 211 11.64 -0.82 4.35
N THR A 212 12.87 -0.79 4.88
CA THR A 212 13.31 0.33 5.74
C THR A 212 13.79 1.51 4.90
N PRO A 213 13.30 2.74 5.13
CA PRO A 213 13.82 3.91 4.45
C PRO A 213 15.28 4.20 4.77
N SER A 214 16.03 4.72 3.80
CA SER A 214 17.44 5.10 4.00
C SER A 214 17.61 6.54 4.44
N LEU A 215 16.57 7.38 4.31
CA LEU A 215 16.55 8.75 4.79
C LEU A 215 15.20 9.09 5.43
N ILE A 216 15.26 9.68 6.62
CA ILE A 216 14.11 10.29 7.28
C ILE A 216 14.17 11.81 7.10
N ILE A 217 13.06 12.41 6.69
CA ILE A 217 12.89 13.85 6.58
C ILE A 217 11.82 14.23 7.58
N THR A 218 12.23 14.94 8.62
CA THR A 218 11.33 15.38 9.69
C THR A 218 11.45 16.88 9.89
N VAL A 219 10.61 17.45 10.75
CA VAL A 219 10.69 18.87 11.10
C VAL A 219 11.80 19.13 12.13
N PRO A 220 12.35 20.35 12.18
CA PRO A 220 13.25 20.79 13.25
C PRO A 220 12.68 20.54 14.65
N ASP A 221 13.58 20.31 15.60
CA ASP A 221 13.20 20.12 17.01
C ASP A 221 12.47 21.38 17.51
N LYS A 222 11.38 21.18 18.26
CA LYS A 222 10.53 22.28 18.74
C LYS A 222 10.47 22.28 20.26
N PRO A 223 10.32 23.46 20.89
CA PRO A 223 10.07 23.55 22.31
C PRO A 223 8.73 22.89 22.64
N LYS A 224 8.73 21.91 23.55
CA LYS A 224 7.54 21.16 23.98
C LYS A 224 7.31 21.30 25.49
N GLY A 225 6.04 21.28 25.88
CA GLY A 225 5.62 21.35 27.28
C GLY A 225 5.85 22.72 27.95
N ARG A 226 5.52 22.81 29.25
CA ARG A 226 5.57 24.09 30.00
C ARG A 226 6.98 24.66 30.17
N LYS A 227 8.00 23.80 30.18
CA LYS A 227 9.41 24.20 30.32
C LYS A 227 10.06 24.56 28.97
N LEU A 228 9.32 24.46 27.85
CA LEU A 228 9.77 24.75 26.49
C LEU A 228 11.11 24.06 26.14
N VAL A 229 11.29 22.83 26.64
CA VAL A 229 12.49 22.05 26.36
C VAL A 229 12.48 21.69 24.88
N ILE A 230 13.57 22.01 24.17
CA ILE A 230 13.76 21.60 22.78
C ILE A 230 13.70 20.07 22.74
N THR A 231 12.66 19.56 22.09
CA THR A 231 12.36 18.13 22.07
C THR A 231 12.40 17.64 20.63
N PRO A 232 13.13 16.56 20.33
CA PRO A 232 13.14 15.97 19.00
C PRO A 232 11.78 15.37 18.63
N SER A 233 11.51 15.33 17.33
CA SER A 233 10.32 14.62 16.81
C SER A 233 10.38 13.13 17.14
N GLU A 234 9.22 12.50 17.25
CA GLU A 234 9.13 11.05 17.48
C GLU A 234 9.85 10.28 16.36
N THR A 235 9.75 10.73 15.11
CA THR A 235 10.44 10.13 13.95
C THR A 235 11.97 10.31 13.99
N LYS A 236 12.48 11.44 14.52
CA LYS A 236 13.94 11.63 14.72
C LYS A 236 14.50 10.64 15.74
N ILE A 237 13.83 10.50 16.89
CA ILE A 237 14.23 9.53 17.92
C ILE A 237 14.28 8.12 17.33
N TRP A 238 13.29 7.78 16.50
CA TRP A 238 13.27 6.51 15.80
C TRP A 238 14.44 6.34 14.83
N ALA A 239 14.74 7.37 14.03
CA ALA A 239 15.87 7.34 13.08
C ALA A 239 17.21 7.13 13.80
N GLU A 240 17.47 7.89 14.87
CA GLU A 240 18.67 7.76 15.70
C GLU A 240 18.82 6.35 16.29
N LYS A 241 17.74 5.82 16.88
CA LYS A 241 17.71 4.46 17.46
C LYS A 241 18.02 3.38 16.42
N ASN A 242 17.53 3.55 15.19
CA ASN A 242 17.68 2.58 14.11
C ASN A 242 18.90 2.85 13.21
N LYS A 243 19.70 3.88 13.53
CA LYS A 243 20.88 4.30 12.75
C LYS A 243 20.54 4.61 11.28
N ILE A 244 19.38 5.22 11.07
CA ILE A 244 18.94 5.71 9.76
C ILE A 244 19.31 7.20 9.65
N GLU A 245 19.82 7.61 8.50
CA GLU A 245 20.12 9.01 8.24
C GLU A 245 18.84 9.85 8.33
N PHE A 246 18.96 11.07 8.88
CA PHE A 246 17.85 12.01 8.88
C PHE A 246 18.29 13.44 8.60
N ILE A 247 17.38 14.23 8.04
CA ILE A 247 17.52 15.68 7.89
C ILE A 247 16.30 16.41 8.50
N GLN A 248 16.54 17.63 8.96
CA GLN A 248 15.52 18.48 9.59
C GLN A 248 15.41 19.85 8.92
N PRO A 249 15.06 19.92 7.63
CA PRO A 249 15.04 21.18 6.91
C PRO A 249 13.96 22.13 7.48
N GLU A 250 14.32 23.40 7.67
CA GLU A 250 13.36 24.47 7.96
C GLU A 250 12.37 24.64 6.80
N LYS A 251 12.87 24.55 5.56
CA LYS A 251 12.09 24.58 4.32
C LYS A 251 12.57 23.50 3.37
N LEU A 252 11.65 22.92 2.61
CA LEU A 252 11.98 22.03 1.51
C LEU A 252 12.41 22.88 0.31
N ASP A 253 13.70 23.18 0.21
CA ASP A 253 14.30 24.07 -0.78
C ASP A 253 15.19 23.31 -1.79
N SER A 254 15.89 24.05 -2.66
CA SER A 254 16.76 23.49 -3.70
C SER A 254 17.94 22.69 -3.13
N VAL A 255 18.34 22.91 -1.87
CA VAL A 255 19.41 22.12 -1.23
C VAL A 255 18.89 20.72 -0.90
N VAL A 256 17.68 20.63 -0.35
CA VAL A 256 17.02 19.35 -0.09
C VAL A 256 16.74 18.62 -1.42
N GLU A 257 16.22 19.33 -2.41
CA GLU A 257 15.96 18.80 -3.76
C GLU A 257 17.23 18.19 -4.38
N LYS A 258 18.34 18.95 -4.38
CA LYS A 258 19.62 18.49 -4.92
C LYS A 258 20.15 17.25 -4.19
N LYS A 259 20.05 17.20 -2.85
CA LYS A 259 20.45 16.00 -2.08
C LYS A 259 19.65 14.78 -2.50
N LEU A 260 18.32 14.92 -2.62
CA LEU A 260 17.43 13.81 -2.99
C LEU A 260 17.76 13.26 -4.39
N ILE A 261 18.06 14.15 -5.34
CA ILE A 261 18.48 13.80 -6.70
C ILE A 261 19.87 13.16 -6.72
N ASP A 262 20.87 13.84 -6.13
CA ASP A 262 22.28 13.41 -6.16
C ASP A 262 22.46 12.03 -5.50
N GLU A 263 21.67 11.73 -4.48
CA GLU A 263 21.70 10.45 -3.79
C GLU A 263 20.79 9.39 -4.41
N GLY A 264 20.03 9.71 -5.46
CA GLY A 264 19.23 8.76 -6.22
C GLY A 264 18.02 8.20 -5.48
N PHE A 265 17.38 8.99 -4.62
CA PHE A 265 16.12 8.55 -4.01
C PHE A 265 15.02 8.46 -5.06
N ASN A 266 14.31 7.33 -5.06
CA ASN A 266 13.40 6.98 -6.16
C ASN A 266 12.00 6.56 -5.71
N LEU A 267 11.72 6.51 -4.41
CA LEU A 267 10.38 6.39 -3.84
C LEU A 267 10.27 7.31 -2.63
N PHE A 268 9.24 8.15 -2.57
CA PHE A 268 8.95 8.95 -1.38
C PHE A 268 7.72 8.40 -0.65
N VAL A 269 7.82 8.32 0.67
CA VAL A 269 6.71 7.93 1.54
C VAL A 269 6.41 9.08 2.48
N VAL A 270 5.16 9.48 2.58
CA VAL A 270 4.67 10.53 3.47
C VAL A 270 3.73 9.90 4.49
N ALA A 271 3.94 10.24 5.76
CA ALA A 271 2.99 9.93 6.82
C ALA A 271 3.11 11.01 7.90
N SER A 272 2.07 11.83 8.06
CA SER A 272 2.01 12.86 9.12
C SER A 272 3.24 13.81 9.17
N TYR A 273 3.73 14.26 8.01
CA TYR A 273 4.88 15.19 7.91
C TYR A 273 4.56 16.64 8.32
N GLY A 274 3.34 17.10 8.03
CA GLY A 274 2.84 18.41 8.51
C GLY A 274 3.41 19.65 7.80
N LYS A 275 4.19 19.49 6.72
CA LYS A 275 4.59 20.56 5.80
C LYS A 275 4.13 20.22 4.38
N ILE A 276 3.89 21.25 3.57
CA ILE A 276 3.62 21.11 2.13
C ILE A 276 4.94 20.72 1.45
N ILE A 277 4.88 19.71 0.59
CA ILE A 277 6.01 19.26 -0.24
C ILE A 277 5.91 19.97 -1.59
N PRO A 278 6.92 20.76 -2.00
CA PRO A 278 6.91 21.44 -3.30
C PRO A 278 6.83 20.47 -4.47
N LYS A 279 6.19 20.90 -5.57
CA LYS A 279 6.08 20.12 -6.81
C LYS A 279 7.44 19.64 -7.33
N SER A 280 8.48 20.48 -7.23
CA SER A 280 9.83 20.12 -7.69
C SER A 280 10.37 18.90 -6.97
N ILE A 281 10.06 18.75 -5.67
CA ILE A 281 10.43 17.58 -4.88
C ILE A 281 9.50 16.40 -5.16
N LEU A 282 8.19 16.62 -5.26
CA LEU A 282 7.23 15.54 -5.60
C LEU A 282 7.53 14.86 -6.94
N ALA A 283 8.15 15.58 -7.88
CA ALA A 283 8.52 15.07 -9.20
C ALA A 283 9.87 14.31 -9.25
N ILE A 284 10.64 14.26 -8.15
CA ILE A 284 11.94 13.55 -8.12
C ILE A 284 11.80 12.02 -8.24
N PRO A 285 10.99 11.33 -7.40
CA PRO A 285 11.05 9.87 -7.32
C PRO A 285 10.44 9.21 -8.56
N LYS A 286 11.18 8.31 -9.21
CA LYS A 286 10.69 7.46 -10.32
C LYS A 286 9.40 6.71 -9.93
N PHE A 287 9.31 6.24 -8.69
CA PHE A 287 8.18 5.49 -8.16
C PHE A 287 7.18 6.40 -7.39
N GLU A 288 7.17 7.69 -7.70
CA GLU A 288 6.23 8.68 -7.19
C GLU A 288 6.31 8.88 -5.65
N THR A 289 5.42 9.74 -5.15
CA THR A 289 5.27 10.02 -3.73
C THR A 289 3.97 9.41 -3.20
N LEU A 290 4.09 8.47 -2.26
CA LEU A 290 2.95 7.80 -1.63
C LEU A 290 2.66 8.41 -0.26
N ASN A 291 1.38 8.62 0.07
CA ASN A 291 0.96 9.06 1.41
C ASN A 291 0.11 8.01 2.11
N VAL A 292 0.38 7.80 3.41
CA VAL A 292 -0.45 6.98 4.31
C VAL A 292 -1.45 7.89 5.02
N HIS A 293 -2.69 7.91 4.51
CA HIS A 293 -3.75 8.73 5.07
C HIS A 293 -4.69 7.92 5.97
N PRO A 294 -4.93 8.32 7.23
CA PRO A 294 -5.74 7.55 8.19
C PRO A 294 -7.24 7.85 8.07
N SER A 295 -7.76 7.78 6.84
CA SER A 295 -9.19 7.72 6.57
C SER A 295 -9.47 6.88 5.31
N LEU A 296 -10.75 6.57 5.08
CA LEU A 296 -11.21 6.06 3.79
C LEU A 296 -11.51 7.25 2.86
N LEU A 297 -10.51 7.70 2.12
CA LEU A 297 -10.67 8.76 1.12
C LEU A 297 -11.77 8.40 0.10
N PRO A 298 -12.56 9.37 -0.36
CA PRO A 298 -12.35 10.83 -0.26
C PRO A 298 -12.81 11.50 1.05
N LYS A 299 -13.33 10.76 2.02
CA LYS A 299 -13.77 11.35 3.29
C LYS A 299 -12.60 11.75 4.18
N LEU A 300 -12.80 12.82 4.95
CA LEU A 300 -11.87 13.32 5.97
C LEU A 300 -10.47 13.65 5.43
N ARG A 301 -10.39 14.35 4.30
CA ARG A 301 -9.14 14.98 3.83
C ARG A 301 -8.63 15.98 4.86
N GLY A 302 -7.33 16.19 4.95
CA GLY A 302 -6.70 17.27 5.70
C GLY A 302 -6.07 16.90 7.04
N ALA A 303 -6.02 17.88 7.94
CA ALA A 303 -5.02 17.91 9.00
C ALA A 303 -5.31 17.03 10.22
N SER A 304 -6.55 16.59 10.45
CA SER A 304 -6.91 15.85 11.68
C SER A 304 -8.01 14.79 11.46
N PRO A 305 -7.86 13.89 10.47
CA PRO A 305 -8.84 12.86 10.13
C PRO A 305 -9.25 11.98 11.29
N ILE A 306 -8.31 11.48 12.10
CA ILE A 306 -8.57 10.55 13.21
C ILE A 306 -9.52 11.16 14.24
N LYS A 307 -9.20 12.38 14.70
CA LYS A 307 -10.01 13.11 15.67
C LYS A 307 -11.37 13.51 15.06
N SER A 308 -11.36 13.92 13.79
CA SER A 308 -12.60 14.29 13.09
C SER A 308 -13.55 13.10 12.93
N ALA A 309 -13.03 11.88 12.67
CA ALA A 309 -13.86 10.68 12.61
C ALA A 309 -14.62 10.46 13.92
N ILE A 310 -13.95 10.60 15.07
CA ILE A 310 -14.59 10.47 16.38
C ILE A 310 -15.58 11.61 16.62
N LEU A 311 -15.21 12.85 16.32
CA LEU A 311 -16.05 14.05 16.51
C LEU A 311 -17.31 14.05 15.62
N GLU A 312 -17.25 13.42 14.45
CA GLU A 312 -18.35 13.33 13.49
C GLU A 312 -19.15 12.02 13.61
N ASP A 313 -18.78 11.13 14.54
CA ASP A 313 -19.35 9.77 14.68
C ASP A 313 -19.20 8.92 13.40
N GLU A 314 -18.17 9.19 12.58
CA GLU A 314 -17.89 8.43 11.36
C GLU A 314 -17.30 7.07 11.73
N LYS A 315 -18.14 6.03 11.65
CA LYS A 315 -17.78 4.64 11.97
C LYS A 315 -17.14 3.91 10.79
N ASN A 316 -17.32 4.41 9.57
CA ASN A 316 -16.70 3.83 8.39
C ASN A 316 -15.29 4.39 8.19
N ILE A 317 -14.37 3.88 9.00
CA ILE A 317 -12.98 4.31 9.05
C ILE A 317 -12.03 3.28 8.44
N GLY A 318 -10.80 3.71 8.22
CA GLY A 318 -9.77 2.89 7.61
C GLY A 318 -8.58 3.73 7.19
N VAL A 319 -7.74 3.14 6.37
CA VAL A 319 -6.52 3.75 5.85
C VAL A 319 -6.54 3.74 4.34
N THR A 320 -5.92 4.75 3.76
CA THR A 320 -5.72 4.89 2.32
C THR A 320 -4.25 5.12 2.02
N ILE A 321 -3.70 4.34 1.09
CA ILE A 321 -2.47 4.68 0.40
C ILE A 321 -2.85 5.40 -0.88
N MET A 322 -2.36 6.62 -1.05
CA MET A 322 -2.67 7.49 -2.19
C MET A 322 -1.40 8.07 -2.80
N LEU A 323 -1.49 8.49 -4.05
CA LEU A 323 -0.51 9.38 -4.66
C LEU A 323 -0.67 10.79 -4.14
N VAL A 324 0.44 11.44 -3.83
CA VAL A 324 0.44 12.86 -3.46
C VAL A 324 0.44 13.71 -4.72
N ASP A 325 -0.47 14.68 -4.77
CA ASP A 325 -0.47 15.75 -5.77
C ASP A 325 -0.37 17.12 -5.07
N GLU A 326 -0.60 18.20 -5.82
CA GLU A 326 -0.51 19.58 -5.30
C GLU A 326 -1.64 19.94 -4.33
N GLU A 327 -2.71 19.14 -4.31
CA GLU A 327 -3.90 19.37 -3.52
C GLU A 327 -3.92 18.50 -2.26
N MET A 328 -4.58 18.99 -1.21
CA MET A 328 -4.58 18.33 0.09
C MET A 328 -5.40 17.03 0.06
N ASP A 329 -4.71 15.89 0.19
CA ASP A 329 -5.27 14.53 0.23
C ASP A 329 -6.22 14.22 -0.96
N HIS A 330 -5.94 14.84 -2.11
CA HIS A 330 -6.78 14.82 -3.31
C HIS A 330 -6.43 13.67 -4.28
N GLY A 331 -5.14 13.36 -4.39
CA GLY A 331 -4.63 12.48 -5.44
C GLY A 331 -5.18 11.05 -5.47
N PRO A 332 -4.91 10.31 -6.56
CA PRO A 332 -5.48 9.00 -6.79
C PRO A 332 -5.23 7.99 -5.68
N ILE A 333 -6.21 7.13 -5.44
CA ILE A 333 -6.13 6.03 -4.47
C ILE A 333 -5.38 4.85 -5.11
N ILE A 334 -4.39 4.33 -4.37
CA ILE A 334 -3.63 3.13 -4.72
C ILE A 334 -4.23 1.91 -4.03
N SER A 335 -4.44 1.99 -2.72
CA SER A 335 -5.02 0.91 -1.92
C SER A 335 -5.75 1.45 -0.70
N GLN A 336 -6.75 0.72 -0.22
CA GLN A 336 -7.52 1.08 0.97
C GLN A 336 -7.78 -0.15 1.83
N LYS A 337 -7.81 0.04 3.14
CA LYS A 337 -8.22 -0.99 4.10
C LYS A 337 -9.18 -0.42 5.12
N LYS A 338 -10.38 -1.01 5.18
CA LYS A 338 -11.36 -0.69 6.23
C LYS A 338 -10.90 -1.26 7.56
N VAL A 339 -11.13 -0.51 8.63
CA VAL A 339 -10.79 -0.87 10.01
C VAL A 339 -12.04 -0.79 10.87
N THR A 340 -12.19 -1.74 11.80
CA THR A 340 -13.31 -1.76 12.77
C THR A 340 -12.73 -1.80 14.18
N PRO A 341 -12.72 -0.68 14.92
CA PRO A 341 -12.19 -0.65 16.28
C PRO A 341 -13.16 -1.34 17.25
N ILE A 342 -12.62 -1.86 18.35
CA ILE A 342 -13.42 -2.46 19.42
C ILE A 342 -13.92 -1.33 20.32
N GLY A 343 -15.24 -1.17 20.42
CA GLY A 343 -15.85 -0.09 21.19
C GLY A 343 -15.82 1.24 20.44
N TRP A 344 -16.99 1.85 20.27
CA TRP A 344 -17.11 3.15 19.60
C TRP A 344 -17.99 4.13 20.39
N PRO A 345 -17.56 5.40 20.54
CA PRO A 345 -16.25 5.95 20.16
C PRO A 345 -15.11 5.37 21.01
N THR A 346 -13.97 5.11 20.36
CA THR A 346 -12.71 4.76 21.03
C THR A 346 -11.89 6.04 21.30
N LYS A 347 -10.84 5.95 22.13
CA LYS A 347 -9.88 7.04 22.38
C LYS A 347 -9.04 7.33 21.14
N SER A 348 -8.72 8.61 20.90
CA SER A 348 -8.04 9.00 19.66
C SER A 348 -6.63 8.40 19.53
N LEU A 349 -5.89 8.25 20.63
CA LEU A 349 -4.57 7.59 20.62
C LEU A 349 -4.66 6.10 20.29
N GLU A 350 -5.70 5.42 20.77
CA GLU A 350 -5.94 4.01 20.45
C GLU A 350 -6.27 3.85 18.98
N LEU A 351 -7.14 4.73 18.46
CA LEU A 351 -7.48 4.73 17.04
C LEU A 351 -6.28 5.08 16.15
N GLU A 352 -5.48 6.07 16.55
CA GLU A 352 -4.23 6.42 15.86
C GLU A 352 -3.32 5.21 15.75
N LYS A 353 -3.15 4.46 16.85
CA LYS A 353 -2.33 3.26 16.85
C LYS A 353 -2.83 2.22 15.84
N ILE A 354 -4.11 1.88 15.91
CA ILE A 354 -4.73 0.88 15.02
C ILE A 354 -4.57 1.32 13.56
N LEU A 355 -4.90 2.57 13.24
CA LEU A 355 -4.82 3.08 11.86
C LEU A 355 -3.37 3.17 11.38
N ALA A 356 -2.41 3.57 12.21
CA ALA A 356 -1.00 3.64 11.80
C ALA A 356 -0.43 2.25 11.52
N GLU A 357 -0.70 1.26 12.39
CA GLU A 357 -0.28 -0.13 12.20
C GLU A 357 -0.91 -0.73 10.94
N GLU A 358 -2.22 -0.55 10.74
CA GLU A 358 -2.88 -1.05 9.53
C GLU A 358 -2.45 -0.31 8.26
N GLY A 359 -2.15 0.99 8.35
CA GLY A 359 -1.60 1.80 7.28
C GLY A 359 -0.18 1.37 6.90
N GLY A 360 0.67 1.09 7.89
CA GLY A 360 2.02 0.58 7.68
C GLY A 360 2.03 -0.80 7.02
N LYS A 361 1.21 -1.73 7.51
CA LYS A 361 1.04 -3.06 6.87
C LYS A 361 0.52 -2.93 5.44
N LEU A 362 -0.48 -2.09 5.22
CA LEU A 362 -1.04 -1.86 3.88
C LEU A 362 0.02 -1.26 2.95
N LEU A 363 0.80 -0.29 3.42
CA LEU A 363 1.89 0.32 2.66
C LEU A 363 2.97 -0.70 2.31
N ALA A 364 3.43 -1.49 3.28
CA ALA A 364 4.45 -2.52 3.06
C ALA A 364 4.04 -3.52 1.98
N LYS A 365 2.76 -3.91 1.96
CA LYS A 365 2.19 -4.74 0.90
C LYS A 365 2.03 -4.00 -0.43
N THR A 366 1.75 -2.70 -0.39
CA THR A 366 1.48 -1.87 -1.58
C THR A 366 2.77 -1.55 -2.34
N ILE A 367 3.87 -1.28 -1.65
CA ILE A 367 5.14 -0.84 -2.27
C ILE A 367 5.64 -1.82 -3.36
N PRO A 368 5.74 -3.14 -3.13
CA PRO A 368 6.18 -4.08 -4.16
C PRO A 368 5.29 -4.02 -5.41
N SER A 369 3.97 -4.21 -5.26
CA SER A 369 3.04 -4.18 -6.40
C SER A 369 2.97 -2.80 -7.09
N TRP A 370 3.26 -1.72 -6.36
CA TRP A 370 3.37 -0.38 -6.93
C TRP A 370 4.59 -0.24 -7.84
N ILE A 371 5.76 -0.66 -7.36
CA ILE A 371 7.02 -0.63 -8.13
C ILE A 371 6.90 -1.44 -9.42
N TYR A 372 6.14 -2.54 -9.38
CA TYR A 372 5.92 -3.42 -10.53
C TYR A 372 4.75 -2.99 -11.46
N ASP A 373 4.15 -1.81 -11.25
CA ASP A 373 3.01 -1.28 -12.04
C ASP A 373 1.82 -2.26 -12.10
N GLU A 374 1.59 -3.02 -11.02
CA GLU A 374 0.51 -4.00 -10.91
C GLU A 374 -0.79 -3.39 -10.40
N ILE A 375 -0.72 -2.18 -9.83
CA ILE A 375 -1.85 -1.52 -9.19
C ILE A 375 -2.53 -0.57 -10.18
N LYS A 376 -3.81 -0.81 -10.42
CA LYS A 376 -4.64 0.15 -11.15
C LYS A 376 -5.03 1.31 -10.22
N LEU A 377 -4.54 2.50 -10.54
CA LEU A 377 -4.96 3.73 -9.87
C LEU A 377 -6.48 3.94 -9.95
N LYS A 378 -7.05 4.42 -8.85
CA LYS A 378 -8.46 4.76 -8.73
C LYS A 378 -8.59 6.24 -8.38
N GLU A 379 -9.10 7.02 -9.31
CA GLU A 379 -9.47 8.41 -9.03
C GLU A 379 -10.48 8.52 -7.89
N GLN A 380 -10.32 9.55 -7.06
CA GLN A 380 -11.26 9.84 -6.01
C GLN A 380 -12.57 10.38 -6.62
N ASN A 381 -13.71 10.08 -5.99
CA ASN A 381 -14.93 10.82 -6.30
C ASN A 381 -14.95 12.12 -5.48
N HIS A 382 -14.54 13.23 -6.09
CA HIS A 382 -14.38 14.51 -5.40
C HIS A 382 -15.70 15.08 -4.86
N GLU A 383 -16.86 14.69 -5.40
CA GLU A 383 -18.18 15.10 -4.88
C GLU A 383 -18.50 14.51 -3.50
N LEU A 384 -17.85 13.39 -3.14
CA LEU A 384 -18.03 12.72 -1.84
C LEU A 384 -16.98 13.17 -0.80
N ALA A 385 -16.13 14.14 -1.15
CA ALA A 385 -15.04 14.58 -0.29
C ALA A 385 -15.58 15.33 0.94
N THR A 386 -15.06 14.96 2.11
CA THR A 386 -15.26 15.72 3.36
C THR A 386 -13.90 16.11 3.92
N TYR A 387 -13.86 17.14 4.76
CA TYR A 387 -12.60 17.77 5.19
C TYR A 387 -12.51 17.87 6.71
N SER A 388 -11.45 17.30 7.25
CA SER A 388 -10.99 17.52 8.61
C SER A 388 -10.30 18.88 8.72
N LYS A 389 -10.58 19.58 9.83
CA LYS A 389 -9.98 20.88 10.14
C LYS A 389 -8.82 20.70 11.11
N LYS A 390 -7.90 21.68 11.11
CA LYS A 390 -6.87 21.76 12.14
C LYS A 390 -7.52 22.04 13.50
N ILE A 391 -7.34 21.11 14.44
CA ILE A 391 -7.86 21.23 15.80
C ILE A 391 -7.17 22.38 16.55
N LYS A 392 -7.99 23.21 17.19
CA LYS A 392 -7.59 24.28 18.10
C LYS A 392 -7.92 23.90 19.54
N LYS A 393 -7.38 24.66 20.49
CA LYS A 393 -7.62 24.40 21.91
C LYS A 393 -9.10 24.60 22.26
N GLU A 394 -9.73 25.61 21.67
CA GLU A 394 -11.11 26.01 21.92
C GLU A 394 -12.12 24.92 21.51
N ASP A 395 -11.77 24.09 20.51
CA ASP A 395 -12.62 22.97 20.04
C ASP A 395 -12.85 21.91 21.13
N ALA A 396 -11.96 21.85 22.13
CA ALA A 396 -12.05 20.89 23.23
C ALA A 396 -12.76 21.43 24.48
N LEU A 397 -13.36 22.62 24.38
CA LEU A 397 -14.25 23.12 25.43
C LEU A 397 -15.54 22.29 25.47
N ILE A 398 -15.85 21.76 26.66
CA ILE A 398 -17.09 21.05 26.95
C ILE A 398 -18.15 22.05 27.38
N ASN A 399 -19.28 22.03 26.67
CA ASN A 399 -20.48 22.74 27.05
C ASN A 399 -21.50 21.70 27.53
N PHE A 400 -21.85 21.73 28.82
CA PHE A 400 -22.75 20.72 29.41
C PHE A 400 -24.21 20.85 28.97
N ASP A 401 -24.57 21.95 28.30
CA ASP A 401 -25.88 22.13 27.66
C ASP A 401 -25.95 21.43 26.28
N ASP A 402 -24.81 21.00 25.72
CA ASP A 402 -24.77 20.21 24.49
C ASP A 402 -25.22 18.77 24.75
N ASP A 403 -25.52 18.03 23.67
CA ASP A 403 -25.76 16.59 23.69
C ASP A 403 -24.67 15.83 24.50
N PRO A 404 -25.05 15.05 25.53
CA PRO A 404 -24.10 14.29 26.33
C PRO A 404 -23.24 13.33 25.51
N TYR A 405 -23.77 12.77 24.41
CA TYR A 405 -23.00 11.89 23.54
C TYR A 405 -21.98 12.66 22.67
N LEU A 406 -22.34 13.84 22.16
CA LEU A 406 -21.39 14.76 21.52
C LEU A 406 -20.23 15.11 22.46
N ASN A 407 -20.52 15.46 23.72
CA ASN A 407 -19.48 15.74 24.71
C ASN A 407 -18.62 14.51 25.01
N TYR A 408 -19.22 13.33 25.08
CA TYR A 408 -18.48 12.07 25.22
C TYR A 408 -17.52 11.86 24.04
N ARG A 409 -17.97 12.06 22.80
CA ARG A 409 -17.11 11.99 21.60
C ARG A 409 -15.97 13.02 21.63
N LYS A 410 -16.23 14.26 22.06
CA LYS A 410 -15.18 15.27 22.28
C LYS A 410 -14.13 14.79 23.30
N ILE A 411 -14.56 14.18 24.40
CA ILE A 411 -13.65 13.62 25.42
C ILE A 411 -12.78 12.51 24.84
N GLN A 412 -13.35 11.61 24.03
CA GLN A 412 -12.59 10.53 23.40
C GLN A 412 -11.67 11.03 22.27
N ALA A 413 -12.10 12.00 21.46
CA ALA A 413 -11.32 12.58 20.38
C ALA A 413 -10.13 13.43 20.88
N PHE A 414 -10.25 13.99 22.08
CA PHE A 414 -9.24 14.84 22.70
C PHE A 414 -8.70 14.19 23.98
N ASP A 415 -8.34 12.91 23.94
CA ASP A 415 -7.75 12.21 25.09
C ASP A 415 -6.29 12.63 25.36
N ASP A 416 -5.59 13.16 24.36
CA ASP A 416 -4.16 13.53 24.46
C ASP A 416 -3.90 15.04 24.42
N ASN A 417 -4.35 15.72 23.36
CA ASN A 417 -4.09 17.10 22.98
C ASN A 417 -5.22 17.57 22.05
N PRO A 418 -5.91 18.68 22.34
CA PRO A 418 -5.63 19.68 23.39
C PRO A 418 -6.17 19.34 24.80
N ARG A 419 -6.73 18.13 24.95
CA ARG A 419 -7.49 17.64 26.11
C ARG A 419 -8.83 18.33 26.32
N ALA A 420 -9.90 17.54 26.36
CA ALA A 420 -11.24 18.04 26.70
C ALA A 420 -11.24 18.73 28.07
N TYR A 421 -11.89 19.88 28.18
CA TYR A 421 -11.89 20.67 29.41
C TYR A 421 -13.14 21.52 29.58
N PHE A 422 -13.38 21.97 30.80
CA PHE A 422 -14.40 22.96 31.14
C PHE A 422 -13.85 23.93 32.18
N PHE A 423 -14.62 24.97 32.50
CA PHE A 423 -14.28 25.94 33.53
C PHE A 423 -15.23 25.82 34.72
N VAL A 424 -14.70 26.05 35.92
CA VAL A 424 -15.49 26.21 37.15
C VAL A 424 -15.11 27.53 37.80
N LYS A 425 -16.10 28.26 38.32
CA LYS A 425 -15.85 29.45 39.12
C LYS A 425 -15.39 29.04 40.52
N LYS A 426 -14.25 29.57 40.95
CA LYS A 426 -13.75 29.43 42.31
C LYS A 426 -13.48 30.80 42.90
N THR A 427 -14.02 31.05 44.08
CA THR A 427 -13.71 32.26 44.86
C THR A 427 -12.34 32.11 45.51
N ASP A 428 -11.47 33.09 45.30
CA ASP A 428 -10.18 33.16 45.97
C ASP A 428 -10.41 33.50 47.46
N PRO A 429 -9.98 32.64 48.40
CA PRO A 429 -10.17 32.88 49.83
C PRO A 429 -9.53 34.18 50.34
N LYS A 430 -8.47 34.66 49.67
CA LYS A 430 -7.71 35.85 50.08
C LYS A 430 -8.27 37.14 49.49
N THR A 431 -8.65 37.11 48.22
CA THR A 431 -9.07 38.32 47.48
C THR A 431 -10.58 38.44 47.33
N GLN A 432 -11.35 37.38 47.66
CA GLN A 432 -12.79 37.24 47.41
C GLN A 432 -13.19 37.40 45.92
N ALA A 433 -12.20 37.44 45.01
CA ALA A 433 -12.45 37.53 43.58
C ALA A 433 -12.80 36.15 43.03
N ASN A 434 -13.75 36.10 42.10
CA ASN A 434 -14.08 34.88 41.37
C ASN A 434 -13.10 34.69 40.22
N LYS A 435 -12.49 33.51 40.15
CA LYS A 435 -11.61 33.11 39.06
C LYS A 435 -12.13 31.83 38.40
N ASP A 436 -12.13 31.82 37.08
CA ASP A 436 -12.37 30.60 36.32
C ASP A 436 -11.13 29.71 36.36
N ILE A 437 -11.29 28.50 36.89
CA ILE A 437 -10.26 27.48 36.92
C ILE A 437 -10.53 26.46 35.81
N ARG A 438 -9.50 26.15 35.02
CA ARG A 438 -9.61 25.14 33.95
C ARG A 438 -9.55 23.73 34.55
N ILE A 439 -10.52 22.90 34.21
CA ILE A 439 -10.58 21.49 34.60
C ILE A 439 -10.48 20.62 33.36
N ILE A 440 -9.42 19.84 33.25
CA ILE A 440 -9.24 18.88 32.16
C ILE A 440 -9.97 17.58 32.52
N ILE A 441 -10.73 17.02 31.59
CA ILE A 441 -11.34 15.69 31.72
C ILE A 441 -10.36 14.66 31.14
N THR A 442 -10.03 13.63 31.91
CA THR A 442 -9.12 12.55 31.46
C THR A 442 -9.82 11.22 31.28
N ASP A 443 -10.99 11.05 31.90
CA ASP A 443 -11.78 9.83 31.75
C ASP A 443 -13.27 10.09 31.99
N ALA A 444 -14.10 9.47 31.16
CA ALA A 444 -15.55 9.57 31.22
C ALA A 444 -16.21 8.30 30.65
N LYS A 445 -17.49 8.12 30.97
CA LYS A 445 -18.35 7.06 30.43
C LYS A 445 -19.63 7.65 29.86
N PHE A 446 -20.21 6.95 28.89
CA PHE A 446 -21.53 7.21 28.39
C PHE A 446 -22.40 5.95 28.57
N GLU A 447 -23.34 6.01 29.51
CA GLU A 447 -24.22 4.91 29.89
C GLU A 447 -25.63 5.51 30.10
N ASP A 448 -26.68 4.81 29.66
CA ASP A 448 -28.08 5.23 29.81
C ASP A 448 -28.41 6.66 29.34
N GLY A 449 -27.80 7.09 28.24
CA GLY A 449 -28.01 8.42 27.66
C GLY A 449 -27.35 9.56 28.44
N LYS A 450 -26.50 9.25 29.43
CA LYS A 450 -25.86 10.25 30.30
C LYS A 450 -24.34 10.19 30.19
N LEU A 451 -23.72 11.38 30.16
CA LEU A 451 -22.29 11.54 30.31
C LEU A 451 -21.92 11.51 31.81
N LYS A 452 -21.08 10.56 32.21
CA LYS A 452 -20.51 10.47 33.56
C LYS A 452 -19.00 10.74 33.51
N ILE A 453 -18.57 11.88 34.05
CA ILE A 453 -17.16 12.19 34.23
C ILE A 453 -16.60 11.35 35.37
N LEU A 454 -15.47 10.68 35.14
CA LEU A 454 -14.83 9.81 36.14
C LEU A 454 -13.58 10.47 36.74
N LYS A 455 -12.74 11.07 35.91
CA LYS A 455 -11.45 11.63 36.33
C LYS A 455 -11.19 13.00 35.71
N VAL A 456 -10.55 13.85 36.50
CA VAL A 456 -10.20 15.21 36.11
C VAL A 456 -8.83 15.62 36.59
N ILE A 457 -8.23 16.60 35.91
CA ILE A 457 -7.03 17.32 36.34
C ILE A 457 -7.40 18.81 36.47
N PRO A 458 -7.62 19.31 37.70
CA PRO A 458 -7.76 20.73 37.95
C PRO A 458 -6.45 21.47 37.70
N GLU A 459 -6.53 22.75 37.31
CA GLU A 459 -5.37 23.60 37.11
C GLU A 459 -4.41 23.58 38.31
N GLY A 460 -3.15 23.23 38.07
CA GLY A 460 -2.10 23.15 39.09
C GLY A 460 -2.16 21.93 40.02
N LYS A 461 -3.11 21.02 39.84
CA LYS A 461 -3.26 19.80 40.67
C LYS A 461 -2.88 18.52 39.91
N LYS A 462 -2.80 17.41 40.65
CA LYS A 462 -2.69 16.05 40.08
C LYS A 462 -4.07 15.55 39.63
N GLU A 463 -4.08 14.48 38.84
CA GLU A 463 -5.31 13.77 38.48
C GLU A 463 -6.01 13.24 39.73
N MET A 464 -7.33 13.37 39.76
CA MET A 464 -8.19 12.89 40.84
C MET A 464 -9.55 12.43 40.33
N SER A 465 -10.32 11.74 41.16
CA SER A 465 -11.70 11.38 40.80
C SER A 465 -12.59 12.62 40.72
N TYR A 466 -13.59 12.59 39.85
CA TYR A 466 -14.53 13.71 39.71
C TYR A 466 -15.35 13.91 40.99
N GLU A 467 -15.69 12.83 41.70
CA GLU A 467 -16.39 12.90 42.99
C GLU A 467 -15.56 13.61 44.06
N GLU A 468 -14.26 13.30 44.17
CA GLU A 468 -13.36 13.98 45.09
C GLU A 468 -13.18 15.46 44.70
N PHE A 469 -13.11 15.76 43.41
CA PHE A 469 -13.08 17.13 42.93
C PHE A 469 -14.34 17.92 43.33
N GLN A 470 -15.53 17.32 43.17
CA GLN A 470 -16.80 17.95 43.57
C GLN A 470 -16.89 18.19 45.08
N LYS A 471 -16.37 17.28 45.91
CA LYS A 471 -16.30 17.47 47.38
C LYS A 471 -15.39 18.64 47.77
N ASN A 472 -14.33 18.89 47.01
CA ASN A 472 -13.36 19.96 47.25
C ASN A 472 -13.78 21.33 46.66
N LEU A 473 -14.89 21.37 45.91
CA LEU A 473 -15.48 22.58 45.35
C LEU A 473 -16.53 23.22 46.26
N ARG A 474 -17.22 22.38 47.05
CA ARG A 474 -18.11 22.79 48.14
C ARG A 474 -17.27 23.14 49.35
#